data_AF-A0A0R2KTC7-F1
#
_entry.id   AF-A0A0R2KTC7-F1
#
_cell.length_a   1.000
_cell.length_b   1.000
_cell.length_c   1.000
_cell.angle_alpha   90.00
_cell.angle_beta   90.00
_cell.angle_gamma   90.00
#
_symmetry.space_group_name_H-M   'P 1'
#
loop_
_entity.id
_entity.type
_entity.pdbx_description
1 polymer ?
#
loop_
_entity_poly.entity_id
_entity_poly.type
_entity_poly.pdbx_seq_one_letter_code
_entity_poly.pdbx_strand_id
1 'polypeptide(L)'
;MEETHLQEKFSKAPKTEKGSRQLRERMMALNDGIIAIIITIMILEVPVPSGDVASYIRFIKAVAIFLVSFFIVANFWYELSRLYSLVQVATKKMMIVNFIFLAALSMMPIITKWLMNYHNRLAVINYGVIYMILDLLEMVLFYLLIRDFIECSSWMKNHLYKVTRLRMIVLLIVSAILILLSYYFPRVMIYAYLALPIIDFVFPDRITHLLERDSFKEMKEDV
;
A
#
# COMPACT_ATOMS: atom_id res chain seq x y z
N MET A 1 -12.72 -27.65 -36.26
CA MET A 1 -13.57 -26.46 -36.45
C MET A 1 -13.86 -25.72 -35.15
N GLU A 2 -13.76 -26.37 -33.99
CA GLU A 2 -14.06 -25.76 -32.68
C GLU A 2 -12.89 -24.93 -32.11
N GLU A 3 -11.64 -25.33 -32.35
CA GLU A 3 -10.44 -24.57 -31.91
C GLU A 3 -10.27 -23.23 -32.64
N THR A 4 -10.72 -23.12 -33.88
CA THR A 4 -10.66 -21.88 -34.66
C THR A 4 -11.60 -20.81 -34.12
N HIS A 5 -12.74 -21.19 -33.54
CA HIS A 5 -13.70 -20.27 -32.93
C HIS A 5 -13.25 -19.76 -31.55
N LEU A 6 -12.49 -20.55 -30.79
CA LEU A 6 -11.91 -20.10 -29.52
C LEU A 6 -10.80 -19.07 -29.74
N GLN A 7 -9.91 -19.27 -30.72
CA GLN A 7 -8.87 -18.29 -31.07
C GLN A 7 -9.45 -16.97 -31.60
N GLU A 8 -10.58 -17.00 -32.32
CA GLU A 8 -11.23 -15.81 -32.86
C GLU A 8 -11.90 -14.95 -31.76
N LYS A 9 -12.38 -15.59 -30.68
CA LYS A 9 -12.94 -14.90 -29.50
C LYS A 9 -11.85 -14.17 -28.69
N PHE A 10 -10.65 -14.75 -28.59
CA PHE A 10 -9.48 -14.08 -27.97
C PHE A 10 -8.84 -12.98 -28.84
N SER A 11 -9.11 -12.96 -30.15
CA SER A 11 -8.57 -11.97 -31.07
C SER A 11 -9.38 -10.65 -31.15
N LYS A 12 -10.54 -10.58 -30.50
CA LYS A 12 -11.49 -9.44 -30.60
C LYS A 12 -11.69 -8.68 -29.28
N ALA A 13 -10.68 -8.60 -28.41
CA ALA A 13 -10.67 -7.49 -27.45
C ALA A 13 -10.62 -6.18 -28.27
N PRO A 14 -11.60 -5.25 -28.16
CA PRO A 14 -11.54 -3.98 -28.86
C PRO A 14 -10.19 -3.30 -28.61
N LYS A 15 -9.57 -2.71 -29.65
CA LYS A 15 -8.20 -2.15 -29.60
C LYS A 15 -7.94 -1.25 -28.36
N THR A 16 -8.99 -0.64 -27.81
CA THR A 16 -8.99 0.17 -26.58
C THR A 16 -8.68 -0.63 -25.31
N GLU A 17 -9.19 -1.86 -25.21
CA GLU A 17 -9.03 -2.76 -24.05
C GLU A 17 -7.63 -3.39 -24.02
N LYS A 18 -7.08 -3.74 -25.20
CA LYS A 18 -5.71 -4.23 -25.31
C LYS A 18 -4.68 -3.17 -24.90
N GLY A 19 -4.88 -1.91 -25.31
CA GLY A 19 -4.00 -0.80 -24.94
C GLY A 19 -4.04 -0.47 -23.45
N SER A 20 -5.21 -0.56 -22.83
CA SER A 20 -5.39 -0.24 -21.42
C SER A 20 -4.91 -1.36 -20.47
N ARG A 21 -4.93 -2.63 -20.92
CA ARG A 21 -4.27 -3.76 -20.25
C ARG A 21 -2.74 -3.63 -20.29
N GLN A 22 -2.17 -3.27 -21.44
CA GLN A 22 -0.72 -3.01 -21.55
C GLN A 22 -0.29 -1.82 -20.68
N LEU A 23 -1.14 -0.79 -20.57
CA LEU A 23 -0.89 0.34 -19.66
C LEU A 23 -0.86 -0.10 -18.19
N ARG A 24 -1.77 -1.01 -17.78
CA ARG A 24 -1.77 -1.59 -16.43
C ARG A 24 -0.46 -2.33 -16.14
N GLU A 25 -0.03 -3.20 -17.03
CA GLU A 25 1.21 -3.98 -16.85
C GLU A 25 2.43 -3.07 -16.72
N ARG A 26 2.53 -2.02 -17.54
CA ARG A 26 3.60 -1.01 -17.42
C ARG A 26 3.55 -0.25 -16.10
N MET A 27 2.34 0.07 -15.63
CA MET A 27 2.14 0.77 -14.36
C MET A 27 2.54 -0.12 -13.18
N MET A 28 2.20 -1.41 -13.18
CA MET A 28 2.64 -2.38 -12.17
C MET A 28 4.16 -2.50 -12.15
N ALA A 29 4.80 -2.69 -13.32
CA ALA A 29 6.25 -2.77 -13.42
C ALA A 29 6.96 -1.48 -12.93
N LEU A 30 6.35 -0.31 -13.19
CA LEU A 30 6.86 0.97 -12.69
C LEU A 30 6.78 1.07 -11.17
N ASN A 31 5.66 0.64 -10.58
CA ASN A 31 5.51 0.59 -9.12
C ASN A 31 6.53 -0.33 -8.48
N ASP A 32 6.73 -1.54 -9.03
CA ASP A 32 7.71 -2.50 -8.53
C ASP A 32 9.12 -1.90 -8.54
N GLY A 33 9.51 -1.27 -9.65
CA GLY A 33 10.82 -0.63 -9.79
C GLY A 33 11.03 0.52 -8.80
N ILE A 34 10.04 1.40 -8.65
CA ILE A 34 10.14 2.56 -7.74
C ILE A 34 10.14 2.11 -6.29
N ILE A 35 9.27 1.17 -5.91
CA ILE A 35 9.19 0.69 -4.52
C ILE A 35 10.46 -0.08 -4.13
N ALA A 36 11.02 -0.89 -5.04
CA ALA A 36 12.31 -1.54 -4.81
C ALA A 36 13.43 -0.51 -4.55
N ILE A 37 13.49 0.57 -5.34
CA ILE A 37 14.44 1.67 -5.13
C ILE A 37 14.22 2.32 -3.76
N ILE A 38 12.98 2.65 -3.39
CA ILE A 38 12.66 3.24 -2.07
C ILE A 38 13.19 2.36 -0.95
N ILE A 39 12.89 1.06 -0.98
CA ILE A 39 13.36 0.08 0.01
C ILE A 39 14.89 0.07 0.10
N THR A 40 15.59 0.08 -1.05
CA THR A 40 17.06 0.10 -1.05
C THR A 40 17.65 1.41 -0.53
N ILE A 41 17.02 2.56 -0.79
CA ILE A 41 17.49 3.84 -0.25
C ILE A 41 17.31 3.87 1.27
N MET A 42 16.24 3.27 1.80
CA MET A 42 15.98 3.26 3.25
C MET A 42 17.10 2.61 4.06
N ILE A 43 17.71 1.52 3.57
CA ILE A 43 18.82 0.87 4.30
C ILE A 43 20.09 1.73 4.27
N LEU A 44 20.32 2.49 3.20
CA LEU A 44 21.48 3.39 3.09
C LEU A 44 21.43 4.54 4.10
N GLU A 45 20.27 4.82 4.68
CA GLU A 45 20.10 5.87 5.68
C GLU A 45 20.45 5.43 7.12
N VAL A 46 20.72 4.14 7.33
CA VAL A 46 21.09 3.61 8.65
C VAL A 46 22.54 4.06 8.99
N PRO A 47 22.75 4.80 10.10
CA PRO A 47 24.06 5.32 10.45
C PRO A 47 25.02 4.22 10.93
N VAL A 48 26.24 4.18 10.40
CA VAL A 48 27.29 3.24 10.82
C VAL A 48 27.87 3.66 12.18
N PRO A 49 28.11 2.74 13.13
CA PRO A 49 28.67 3.07 14.44
C PRO A 49 30.13 3.55 14.36
N SER A 50 30.51 4.50 15.21
CA SER A 50 31.85 5.12 15.28
C SER A 50 32.88 4.34 16.09
N GLY A 51 32.52 3.17 16.64
CA GLY A 51 33.44 2.25 17.33
C GLY A 51 33.29 2.19 18.86
N ASP A 52 32.45 3.03 19.45
CA ASP A 52 32.11 3.03 20.88
C ASP A 52 30.79 2.28 21.18
N VAL A 53 30.63 1.82 22.43
CA VAL A 53 29.44 1.05 22.85
C VAL A 53 28.15 1.87 22.69
N ALA A 54 28.19 3.19 22.92
CA ALA A 54 27.01 4.04 22.82
C ALA A 54 26.57 4.22 21.35
N SER A 55 27.51 4.35 20.41
CA SER A 55 27.18 4.37 18.98
C SER A 55 26.65 3.02 18.48
N TYR A 56 27.13 1.89 19.00
CA TYR A 56 26.58 0.57 18.66
C TYR A 56 25.11 0.42 19.10
N ILE A 57 24.76 0.87 20.31
CA ILE A 57 23.36 0.86 20.78
C ILE A 57 22.47 1.74 19.88
N ARG A 58 22.98 2.90 19.43
CA ARG A 58 22.25 3.77 18.50
C ARG A 58 22.04 3.10 17.14
N PHE A 59 23.07 2.43 16.63
CA PHE A 59 22.98 1.66 15.38
C PHE A 59 21.90 0.57 15.45
N ILE A 60 21.87 -0.24 16.51
CA ILE A 60 20.84 -1.29 16.68
C ILE A 60 19.42 -0.69 16.71
N LYS A 61 19.22 0.46 17.37
CA LYS A 61 17.94 1.16 17.35
C LYS A 61 17.57 1.67 15.95
N ALA A 62 18.53 2.21 15.21
CA ALA A 62 18.30 2.66 13.85
C ALA A 62 17.96 1.50 12.90
N VAL A 63 18.61 0.35 13.05
CA VAL A 63 18.28 -0.89 12.32
C VAL A 63 16.85 -1.35 12.65
N ALA A 64 16.45 -1.31 13.92
CA ALA A 64 15.08 -1.67 14.31
C ALA A 64 14.03 -0.74 13.68
N ILE A 65 14.27 0.58 13.69
CA ILE A 65 13.39 1.55 13.02
C ILE A 65 13.33 1.28 11.51
N PHE A 66 14.49 1.08 10.88
CA PHE A 66 14.59 0.72 9.46
C PHE A 66 13.77 -0.53 9.13
N LEU A 67 13.94 -1.63 9.87
CA LEU A 67 13.28 -2.91 9.58
C LEU A 67 11.76 -2.77 9.58
N VAL A 68 11.23 -1.96 10.48
CA VAL A 68 9.78 -1.79 10.52
C VAL A 68 9.29 -0.86 9.42
N SER A 69 10.00 0.23 9.14
CA SER A 69 9.67 1.07 7.98
C SER A 69 9.79 0.29 6.67
N PHE A 70 10.73 -0.66 6.57
CA PHE A 70 10.81 -1.62 5.48
C PHE A 70 9.54 -2.46 5.37
N PHE A 71 9.07 -3.05 6.47
CA PHE A 71 7.83 -3.84 6.46
C PHE A 71 6.60 -3.00 6.11
N ILE A 72 6.56 -1.73 6.52
CA ILE A 72 5.51 -0.79 6.13
C ILE A 72 5.48 -0.60 4.61
N VAL A 73 6.62 -0.26 4.00
CA VAL A 73 6.70 -0.07 2.55
C VAL A 73 6.41 -1.37 1.80
N ALA A 74 6.86 -2.51 2.33
CA ALA A 74 6.55 -3.82 1.79
C ALA A 74 5.05 -4.16 1.90
N ASN A 75 4.37 -3.77 2.98
CA ASN A 75 2.93 -3.95 3.14
C ASN A 75 2.17 -3.14 2.08
N PHE A 76 2.52 -1.87 1.90
CA PHE A 76 1.96 -1.04 0.83
C PHE A 76 2.18 -1.65 -0.55
N TRP A 77 3.37 -2.19 -0.82
CA TRP A 77 3.61 -2.91 -2.08
C TRP A 77 2.72 -4.14 -2.21
N TYR A 78 2.57 -4.93 -1.14
CA TYR A 78 1.76 -6.14 -1.13
C TYR A 78 0.28 -5.85 -1.39
N GLU A 79 -0.27 -4.89 -0.66
CA GLU A 79 -1.65 -4.40 -0.81
C GLU A 79 -1.90 -3.86 -2.22
N LEU A 80 -1.00 -3.01 -2.72
CA LEU A 80 -1.11 -2.42 -4.05
C LEU A 80 -0.99 -3.46 -5.18
N SER A 81 -0.09 -4.44 -5.02
CA SER A 81 0.10 -5.54 -5.97
C SER A 81 -1.14 -6.43 -6.04
N ARG A 82 -1.70 -6.77 -4.87
CA ARG A 82 -2.95 -7.51 -4.76
C ARG A 82 -4.09 -6.72 -5.38
N LEU A 83 -4.16 -5.42 -5.12
CA LEU A 83 -5.17 -4.54 -5.70
C LEU A 83 -5.12 -4.56 -7.24
N TYR A 84 -3.94 -4.43 -7.83
CA TYR A 84 -3.80 -4.46 -9.28
C TYR A 84 -4.02 -5.84 -9.90
N SER A 85 -3.80 -6.93 -9.16
CA SER A 85 -4.12 -8.29 -9.66
C SER A 85 -5.62 -8.50 -9.90
N LEU A 86 -6.49 -7.77 -9.18
CA LEU A 86 -7.95 -7.85 -9.33
C LEU A 86 -8.49 -7.03 -10.53
N VAL A 87 -7.64 -6.23 -11.19
CA VAL A 87 -8.05 -5.33 -12.28
C VAL A 87 -7.43 -5.74 -13.59
N GLN A 88 -8.23 -5.73 -14.67
CA GLN A 88 -7.75 -6.05 -16.01
C GLN A 88 -7.28 -4.82 -16.82
N VAL A 89 -7.71 -3.62 -16.43
CA VAL A 89 -7.56 -2.37 -17.22
C VAL A 89 -7.18 -1.18 -16.33
N ALA A 90 -6.21 -0.36 -16.74
CA ALA A 90 -5.86 0.88 -16.03
C ALA A 90 -6.55 2.12 -16.62
N THR A 91 -7.07 3.00 -15.75
CA THR A 91 -7.59 4.32 -16.16
C THR A 91 -6.58 5.44 -15.90
N LYS A 92 -6.71 6.55 -16.64
CA LYS A 92 -5.89 7.76 -16.42
C LYS A 92 -6.02 8.30 -14.99
N LYS A 93 -7.20 8.22 -14.38
CA LYS A 93 -7.44 8.67 -12.99
C LYS A 93 -6.64 7.84 -11.99
N MET A 94 -6.67 6.51 -12.12
CA MET A 94 -5.89 5.61 -11.27
C MET A 94 -4.39 5.88 -11.40
N MET A 95 -3.91 6.12 -12.62
CA MET A 95 -2.50 6.42 -12.88
C MET A 95 -2.05 7.72 -12.20
N ILE A 96 -2.86 8.77 -12.22
CA ILE A 96 -2.55 10.04 -11.52
C ILE A 96 -2.47 9.81 -10.01
N VAL A 97 -3.46 9.14 -9.43
CA VAL A 97 -3.46 8.87 -7.98
C VAL A 97 -2.28 7.97 -7.60
N ASN A 98 -1.93 6.99 -8.43
CA ASN A 98 -0.76 6.14 -8.23
C ASN A 98 0.55 6.93 -8.25
N PHE A 99 0.70 7.91 -9.14
CA PHE A 99 1.89 8.76 -9.11
C PHE A 99 1.97 9.63 -7.85
N ILE A 100 0.84 10.15 -7.37
CA ILE A 100 0.79 10.91 -6.12
C ILE A 100 1.14 9.98 -4.94
N PHE A 101 0.64 8.75 -4.94
CA PHE A 101 0.98 7.71 -3.98
C PHE A 101 2.49 7.41 -3.97
N LEU A 102 3.08 7.14 -5.13
CA LEU A 102 4.51 6.89 -5.24
C LEU A 102 5.36 8.10 -4.81
N ALA A 103 4.92 9.32 -5.13
CA ALA A 103 5.58 10.54 -4.68
C ALA A 103 5.55 10.65 -3.14
N ALA A 104 4.40 10.40 -2.51
CA ALA A 104 4.30 10.35 -1.05
C ALA A 104 5.15 9.22 -0.46
N LEU A 105 5.17 8.04 -1.10
CA LEU A 105 5.93 6.88 -0.63
C LEU A 105 7.44 7.13 -0.73
N SER A 106 7.88 7.90 -1.73
CA SER A 106 9.28 8.32 -1.87
C SER A 106 9.77 9.23 -0.74
N MET A 107 8.87 9.75 0.11
CA MET A 107 9.24 10.48 1.32
C MET A 107 9.61 9.56 2.50
N MET A 108 9.27 8.27 2.43
CA MET A 108 9.54 7.29 3.50
C MET A 108 11.02 7.23 3.92
N PRO A 109 12.02 7.23 3.01
CA PRO A 109 13.44 7.22 3.41
C PRO A 109 13.82 8.43 4.27
N ILE A 110 13.36 9.62 3.88
CA ILE A 110 13.67 10.89 4.56
C ILE A 110 13.07 10.89 5.97
N ILE A 111 11.80 10.51 6.08
CA ILE A 111 11.08 10.51 7.36
C ILE A 111 11.58 9.41 8.28
N THR A 112 11.93 8.25 7.74
CA THR A 112 12.56 7.17 8.51
C THR A 112 13.92 7.61 9.04
N LYS A 113 14.78 8.21 8.21
CA LYS A 113 16.06 8.79 8.64
C LYS A 113 15.88 9.84 9.74
N TRP A 114 14.86 10.70 9.61
CA TRP A 114 14.55 11.70 10.61
C TRP A 114 14.21 11.03 11.95
N LEU A 115 13.37 9.98 11.93
CA LEU A 115 13.01 9.21 13.11
C LEU A 115 14.21 8.47 13.75
N MET A 116 15.11 7.91 12.93
CA MET A 116 16.34 7.26 13.41
C MET A 116 17.24 8.23 14.19
N ASN A 117 17.42 9.45 13.67
CA ASN A 117 18.33 10.44 14.25
C ASN A 117 17.71 11.21 15.41
N TYR A 118 16.42 11.52 15.32
CA TYR A 118 15.72 12.38 16.26
C TYR A 118 14.46 11.69 16.77
N HIS A 119 14.50 11.21 18.00
CA HIS A 119 13.35 10.60 18.69
C HIS A 119 12.45 11.67 19.32
N ASN A 120 12.30 12.82 18.66
CA ASN A 120 11.54 13.96 19.16
C ASN A 120 10.09 13.90 18.68
N ARG A 121 9.23 14.75 19.28
CA ARG A 121 7.80 14.80 18.97
C ARG A 121 7.53 15.07 17.49
N LEU A 122 8.31 15.97 16.88
CA LEU A 122 8.13 16.35 15.48
C LEU A 122 8.41 15.19 14.53
N ALA A 123 9.48 14.41 14.76
CA ALA A 123 9.79 13.26 13.91
C ALA A 123 8.68 12.21 13.94
N VAL A 124 8.17 11.88 15.14
CA VAL A 124 7.08 10.89 15.29
C VAL A 124 5.77 11.39 14.67
N ILE A 125 5.43 12.68 14.86
CA ILE A 125 4.23 13.28 14.25
C ILE A 125 4.32 13.28 12.72
N ASN A 126 5.45 13.72 12.15
CA ASN A 126 5.61 13.76 10.69
C ASN A 126 5.63 12.35 10.08
N TYR A 127 6.17 11.37 10.79
CA TYR A 127 6.07 9.96 10.41
C TYR A 127 4.61 9.51 10.32
N GLY A 128 3.81 9.77 11.36
CA GLY A 128 2.38 9.46 11.36
C GLY A 128 1.59 10.20 10.27
N VAL A 129 1.92 11.47 10.00
CA VAL A 129 1.26 12.27 8.94
C VAL A 129 1.52 11.68 7.56
N ILE A 130 2.77 11.34 7.24
CA ILE A 130 3.11 10.74 5.94
C ILE A 130 2.48 9.36 5.80
N TYR A 131 2.51 8.56 6.86
CA TYR A 131 1.82 7.27 6.89
C TYR A 131 0.31 7.42 6.63
N MET A 132 -0.36 8.36 7.29
CA MET A 132 -1.78 8.65 7.08
C MET A 132 -2.09 9.11 5.65
N ILE A 133 -1.21 9.89 5.02
CA ILE A 133 -1.35 10.30 3.61
C ILE A 133 -1.26 9.08 2.69
N LEU A 134 -0.34 8.15 2.97
CA LEU A 134 -0.20 6.91 2.20
C LEU A 134 -1.44 6.04 2.30
N ASP A 135 -1.94 5.79 3.51
CA ASP A 135 -3.19 5.04 3.74
C ASP A 135 -4.36 5.67 2.97
N LEU A 136 -4.48 7.00 3.02
CA LEU A 136 -5.55 7.71 2.33
C LEU A 136 -5.46 7.54 0.80
N LEU A 137 -4.27 7.67 0.22
CA LEU A 137 -4.04 7.55 -1.22
C LEU A 137 -4.27 6.12 -1.72
N GLU A 138 -3.79 5.13 -0.97
CA GLU A 138 -4.08 3.72 -1.23
C GLU A 138 -5.59 3.44 -1.19
N MET A 139 -6.28 3.98 -0.19
CA MET A 139 -7.72 3.80 -0.08
C MET A 139 -8.51 4.48 -1.21
N VAL A 140 -8.03 5.63 -1.71
CA VAL A 140 -8.59 6.26 -2.91
C VAL A 140 -8.39 5.36 -4.13
N LEU A 141 -7.23 4.70 -4.28
CA LEU A 141 -7.01 3.72 -5.35
C LEU A 141 -7.98 2.54 -5.22
N PHE A 142 -8.17 2.01 -4.01
CA PHE A 142 -9.10 0.93 -3.72
C PHE A 142 -10.55 1.31 -4.07
N TYR A 143 -10.98 2.52 -3.68
CA TYR A 143 -12.31 3.04 -4.00
C TYR A 143 -12.54 3.18 -5.51
N LEU A 144 -11.57 3.75 -6.24
CA LEU A 144 -11.66 3.89 -7.70
C LEU A 144 -11.81 2.53 -8.39
N LEU A 145 -11.13 1.52 -7.87
CA LEU A 145 -11.17 0.17 -8.39
C LEU A 145 -12.54 -0.49 -8.19
N ILE A 146 -13.09 -0.46 -6.97
CA ILE A 146 -14.42 -1.00 -6.69
C ILE A 146 -15.47 -0.35 -7.59
N ARG A 147 -15.36 0.98 -7.78
CA ARG A 147 -16.32 1.73 -8.57
C ARG A 147 -16.29 1.39 -10.04
N ASP A 148 -15.08 1.28 -10.60
CA ASP A 148 -14.90 1.24 -12.05
C ASP A 148 -14.77 -0.19 -12.61
N PHE A 149 -14.39 -1.20 -11.79
CA PHE A 149 -13.96 -2.51 -12.31
C PHE A 149 -14.56 -3.76 -11.66
N ILE A 150 -15.17 -3.64 -10.48
CA ILE A 150 -15.77 -4.82 -9.84
C ILE A 150 -17.23 -4.93 -10.28
N GLU A 151 -17.58 -5.97 -11.04
CA GLU A 151 -18.94 -6.25 -11.51
C GLU A 151 -19.73 -7.16 -10.56
N CYS A 152 -19.80 -6.83 -9.27
CA CYS A 152 -20.63 -7.61 -8.34
C CYS A 152 -22.09 -7.11 -8.27
N SER A 153 -22.96 -7.94 -7.66
CA SER A 153 -24.34 -7.58 -7.33
C SER A 153 -24.45 -6.24 -6.60
N SER A 154 -25.56 -5.52 -6.80
CA SER A 154 -25.79 -4.20 -6.17
C SER A 154 -25.72 -4.26 -4.64
N TRP A 155 -26.15 -5.38 -4.04
CA TRP A 155 -26.02 -5.65 -2.61
C TRP A 155 -24.54 -5.77 -2.19
N MET A 156 -23.75 -6.56 -2.91
CA MET A 156 -22.32 -6.76 -2.60
C MET A 156 -21.54 -5.46 -2.76
N LYS A 157 -21.79 -4.69 -3.83
CA LYS A 157 -21.20 -3.36 -4.01
C LYS A 157 -21.49 -2.43 -2.84
N ASN A 158 -22.76 -2.33 -2.42
CA ASN A 158 -23.13 -1.45 -1.30
C ASN A 158 -22.53 -1.93 0.04
N HIS A 159 -22.44 -3.24 0.25
CA HIS A 159 -21.73 -3.81 1.39
C HIS A 159 -20.24 -3.40 1.36
N LEU A 160 -19.57 -3.62 0.23
CA LEU A 160 -18.15 -3.30 0.05
C LEU A 160 -17.86 -1.81 0.25
N TYR A 161 -18.69 -0.92 -0.28
CA TYR A 161 -18.58 0.53 -0.03
C TYR A 161 -18.75 0.89 1.44
N LYS A 162 -19.72 0.29 2.13
CA LYS A 162 -19.92 0.55 3.57
C LYS A 162 -18.72 0.09 4.38
N VAL A 163 -18.20 -1.10 4.12
CA VAL A 163 -17.05 -1.62 4.86
C VAL A 163 -15.78 -0.83 4.54
N THR A 164 -15.53 -0.50 3.26
CA THR A 164 -14.42 0.37 2.85
C THR A 164 -14.50 1.74 3.51
N ARG A 165 -15.70 2.36 3.52
CA ARG A 165 -15.91 3.66 4.18
C ARG A 165 -15.73 3.58 5.69
N LEU A 166 -16.20 2.50 6.33
CA LEU A 166 -15.99 2.30 7.76
C LEU A 166 -14.49 2.15 8.06
N ARG A 167 -13.77 1.34 7.28
CA ARG A 167 -12.31 1.20 7.38
C ARG A 167 -11.62 2.54 7.20
N MET A 168 -12.04 3.37 6.26
CA MET A 168 -11.51 4.73 6.06
C MET A 168 -11.65 5.58 7.32
N ILE A 169 -12.85 5.60 7.90
CA ILE A 169 -13.14 6.38 9.10
C ILE A 169 -12.32 5.84 10.28
N VAL A 170 -12.25 4.52 10.44
CA VAL A 170 -11.46 3.88 11.51
C VAL A 170 -9.98 4.21 11.36
N LEU A 171 -9.39 4.05 10.17
CA LEU A 171 -7.99 4.37 9.92
C LEU A 171 -7.68 5.85 10.17
N LEU A 172 -8.53 6.76 9.69
CA LEU A 172 -8.35 8.20 9.93
C LEU A 172 -8.46 8.54 11.42
N ILE A 173 -9.42 7.96 12.14
CA ILE A 173 -9.57 8.18 13.59
C ILE A 173 -8.36 7.62 14.34
N VAL A 174 -7.94 6.39 14.04
CA VAL A 174 -6.78 5.75 14.66
C VAL A 174 -5.51 6.56 14.38
N SER A 175 -5.25 6.93 13.12
CA SER A 175 -4.10 7.75 12.74
C SER A 175 -4.13 9.12 13.41
N ALA A 176 -5.28 9.80 13.48
CA ALA A 176 -5.41 11.07 14.20
C ALA A 176 -5.14 10.91 15.71
N ILE A 177 -5.66 9.85 16.33
CA ILE A 177 -5.41 9.53 17.75
C ILE A 177 -3.92 9.26 17.99
N LEU A 178 -3.27 8.47 17.13
CA LEU A 178 -1.84 8.17 17.24
C LEU A 178 -1.00 9.44 17.08
N ILE A 179 -1.33 10.32 16.13
CA ILE A 179 -0.64 11.62 15.96
C ILE A 179 -0.81 12.48 17.21
N LEU A 180 -2.01 12.54 17.78
CA LEU A 180 -2.28 13.29 19.01
C LEU A 180 -1.50 12.73 20.21
N LEU A 181 -1.51 11.41 20.39
CA LEU A 181 -0.76 10.72 21.45
C LEU A 181 0.75 10.85 21.25
N SER A 182 1.23 10.94 20.02
CA SER A 182 2.65 11.13 19.70
C SER A 182 3.22 12.44 20.24
N TYR A 183 2.36 13.45 20.39
CA TYR A 183 2.74 14.69 21.03
C TYR A 183 3.07 14.51 22.52
N TYR A 184 2.36 13.62 23.22
CA TYR A 184 2.54 13.39 24.66
C TYR A 184 3.54 12.27 24.96
N PHE A 185 3.52 11.18 24.17
CA PHE A 185 4.28 9.95 24.43
C PHE A 185 5.07 9.45 23.20
N PRO A 186 6.04 10.22 22.68
CA PRO A 186 6.74 9.87 21.43
C PRO A 186 7.46 8.51 21.50
N ARG A 187 8.03 8.15 22.66
CA ARG A 187 8.75 6.87 22.82
C ARG A 187 7.83 5.65 22.70
N VAL A 188 6.63 5.71 23.26
CA VAL A 188 5.65 4.61 23.20
C VAL A 188 5.05 4.53 21.80
N MET A 189 4.77 5.69 21.20
CA MET A 189 4.15 5.75 19.88
C MET A 189 5.05 5.23 18.76
N ILE A 190 6.37 5.32 18.90
CA ILE A 190 7.29 4.61 17.99
C ILE A 190 6.87 3.12 17.95
N TYR A 191 6.89 2.41 19.08
CA TYR A 191 6.50 1.00 19.10
C TYR A 191 5.07 0.72 18.61
N ALA A 192 4.12 1.64 18.85
CA ALA A 192 2.76 1.52 18.34
C ALA A 192 2.68 1.63 16.81
N TYR A 193 3.33 2.63 16.21
CA TYR A 193 3.46 2.76 14.76
C TYR A 193 4.26 1.60 14.16
N LEU A 194 5.18 1.02 14.93
CA LEU A 194 5.92 -0.15 14.48
C LEU A 194 5.05 -1.42 14.47
N ALA A 195 4.15 -1.59 15.45
CA ALA A 195 3.36 -2.81 15.62
C ALA A 195 2.16 -2.89 14.67
N LEU A 196 1.45 -1.78 14.43
CA LEU A 196 0.19 -1.79 13.67
C LEU A 196 0.31 -2.36 12.25
N PRO A 197 1.30 -1.97 11.42
CA PRO A 197 1.43 -2.45 10.05
C PRO A 197 1.86 -3.91 10.00
N ILE A 198 2.62 -4.37 10.99
CA ILE A 198 3.00 -5.78 11.14
C ILE A 198 1.76 -6.61 11.48
N ILE A 199 0.90 -6.13 12.38
CA ILE A 199 -0.36 -6.79 12.72
C ILE A 199 -1.28 -6.83 11.52
N ASP A 200 -1.42 -5.73 10.78
CA ASP A 200 -2.24 -5.65 9.57
C ASP A 200 -1.72 -6.60 8.48
N PHE A 201 -0.39 -6.67 8.28
CA PHE A 201 0.24 -7.60 7.36
C PHE A 201 0.03 -9.07 7.74
N VAL A 202 0.09 -9.41 9.03
CA VAL A 202 -0.08 -10.79 9.53
C VAL A 202 -1.56 -11.20 9.57
N PHE A 203 -2.45 -10.24 9.82
CA PHE A 203 -3.89 -10.45 9.89
C PHE A 203 -4.60 -9.62 8.82
N PRO A 204 -4.38 -9.91 7.52
CA PRO A 204 -4.95 -9.13 6.44
C PRO A 204 -6.47 -9.16 6.50
N ASP A 205 -7.06 -8.00 6.22
CA ASP A 205 -8.50 -7.77 6.30
C ASP A 205 -9.30 -8.81 5.50
N ARG A 206 -10.30 -9.42 6.16
CA ARG A 206 -11.15 -10.48 5.57
C ARG A 206 -11.91 -10.05 4.30
N ILE A 207 -12.08 -8.75 4.08
CA ILE A 207 -12.80 -8.20 2.92
C ILE A 207 -12.08 -8.56 1.62
N THR A 208 -10.76 -8.48 1.60
CA THR A 208 -10.01 -8.73 0.38
C THR A 208 -10.02 -10.23 0.03
N HIS A 209 -10.00 -11.10 1.04
CA HIS A 209 -10.23 -12.53 0.84
C HIS A 209 -11.64 -12.85 0.33
N LEU A 210 -12.66 -12.07 0.71
CA LEU A 210 -14.01 -12.22 0.15
C LEU A 210 -14.05 -11.82 -1.34
N LEU A 211 -13.32 -10.77 -1.73
CA LEU A 211 -13.19 -10.35 -3.13
C LEU A 211 -12.39 -11.33 -3.97
N GLU A 212 -11.29 -11.87 -3.44
CA GLU A 212 -10.55 -12.95 -4.09
C GLU A 212 -11.45 -14.17 -4.27
N ARG A 213 -12.14 -14.62 -3.21
CA ARG A 213 -13.00 -15.81 -3.27
C ARG A 213 -14.11 -15.66 -4.31
N ASP A 214 -14.77 -14.51 -4.38
CA ASP A 214 -15.88 -14.31 -5.30
C ASP A 214 -15.39 -14.07 -6.75
N SER A 215 -14.26 -13.38 -6.96
CA SER A 215 -13.63 -13.29 -8.29
C SER A 215 -13.10 -14.63 -8.81
N PHE A 216 -12.58 -15.50 -7.93
CA PHE A 216 -12.22 -16.89 -8.28
C PHE A 216 -13.44 -17.76 -8.58
N LYS A 217 -14.63 -17.44 -8.05
CA LYS A 217 -15.87 -18.14 -8.39
C LYS A 217 -16.38 -17.74 -9.76
N GLU A 218 -16.47 -16.45 -10.06
CA GLU A 218 -16.90 -15.94 -11.38
C GLU A 218 -15.96 -16.48 -12.49
N MET A 219 -14.64 -16.47 -12.25
CA MET A 219 -13.65 -17.00 -13.20
C MET A 219 -13.74 -18.53 -13.41
N LYS A 220 -14.37 -19.27 -12.48
CA LYS A 220 -14.65 -20.71 -12.60
C LYS A 220 -15.99 -21.02 -13.26
N GLU A 221 -16.95 -20.10 -13.21
CA GLU A 221 -18.25 -20.25 -13.86
C GLU A 221 -18.18 -19.91 -15.36
N ASP A 222 -17.16 -19.15 -15.78
CA ASP A 222 -16.88 -18.81 -17.19
C ASP A 222 -15.98 -19.83 -17.95
N VAL A 223 -15.60 -20.95 -17.32
CA VAL A 223 -14.78 -22.06 -17.91
C VAL A 223 -15.61 -23.33 -18.02
#